data_AF-A0A2V8M179-F1
#
_entry.id   AF-A0A2V8M179-F1
#
_cell.length_a   1.000
_cell.length_b   1.000
_cell.length_c   1.000
_cell.angle_alpha   90.00
_cell.angle_beta   90.00
_cell.angle_gamma   90.00
#
_symmetry.space_group_name_H-M   'P 1'
#
loop_
_entity.id
_entity.type
_entity.pdbx_description
1 polymer ?
#
loop_
_entity_poly.entity_id
_entity_poly.type
_entity_poly.pdbx_seq_one_letter_code
_entity_poly.pdbx_strand_id
1 'polypeptide(L)'
;EQPEDKELLRRFRNERQILANLQHPNIARLLARSPANSKTQTDLAFTYYDLGVAQSKLAQAGSASSDSLEDWRQARSWYQKSLDVWQDLRSHGTLRSVDASKPDELVKEIARCDAHVR
;
A
#
# COMPACT_ATOMS: atom_id res chain seq x y z
N GLU A 1 6.67 -11.29 -32.14
CA GLU A 1 6.83 -11.75 -30.74
C GLU A 1 7.83 -12.91 -30.73
N GLN A 2 8.90 -12.80 -29.96
CA GLN A 2 9.97 -13.80 -29.94
C GLN A 2 9.57 -14.97 -29.00
N PRO A 3 9.93 -16.23 -29.34
CA PRO A 3 9.52 -17.41 -28.57
C PRO A 3 10.07 -17.44 -27.13
N GLU A 4 11.17 -16.73 -26.87
CA GLU A 4 11.81 -16.62 -25.55
C GLU A 4 10.96 -15.84 -24.55
N ASP A 5 10.23 -14.81 -25.02
CA ASP A 5 9.34 -14.00 -24.19
C ASP A 5 8.16 -14.82 -23.64
N LYS A 6 7.65 -15.77 -24.44
CA LYS A 6 6.52 -16.63 -24.04
C LYS A 6 6.92 -17.62 -22.96
N GLU A 7 8.13 -18.17 -23.04
CA GLU A 7 8.64 -19.08 -22.01
C GLU A 7 8.98 -18.34 -20.71
N LEU A 8 9.52 -17.12 -20.81
CA LEU A 8 9.76 -16.26 -19.65
C LEU A 8 8.45 -15.91 -18.94
N LEU A 9 7.42 -15.49 -19.70
CA LEU A 9 6.09 -15.20 -19.16
C LEU A 9 5.41 -16.42 -18.55
N ARG A 10 5.67 -17.63 -19.08
CA ARG A 10 5.16 -18.89 -18.52
C ARG A 10 5.83 -19.22 -17.19
N ARG A 11 7.14 -19.03 -17.08
CA ARG A 11 7.91 -19.22 -15.83
C ARG A 11 7.46 -18.26 -14.75
N PHE A 12 7.34 -16.97 -15.07
CA PHE A 12 6.83 -15.96 -14.12
C PHE A 12 5.42 -16.29 -13.61
N ARG A 13 4.54 -16.79 -14.49
CA ARG A 13 3.17 -17.19 -14.09
C ARG A 13 3.19 -18.37 -13.12
N ASN A 14 4.02 -19.37 -13.40
CA ASN A 14 4.16 -20.55 -12.54
C ASN A 14 4.76 -20.19 -11.18
N GLU A 15 5.80 -19.37 -11.14
CA GLU A 15 6.42 -18.91 -9.90
C GLU A 15 5.45 -18.08 -9.05
N ARG A 16 4.67 -17.19 -9.67
CA ARG A 16 3.62 -16.43 -8.96
C ARG A 16 2.53 -17.33 -8.39
N GLN A 17 2.14 -18.39 -9.10
CA GLN A 17 1.14 -19.34 -8.64
C GLN A 17 1.68 -20.20 -7.48
N ILE A 18 2.96 -20.58 -7.52
CA ILE A 18 3.64 -21.26 -6.41
C ILE A 18 3.67 -20.35 -5.18
N LEU A 19 4.04 -19.07 -5.34
CA LEU A 19 4.04 -18.09 -4.25
C LEU A 19 2.63 -17.84 -3.69
N ALA A 20 1.59 -17.85 -4.53
CA ALA A 20 0.20 -17.70 -4.08
C ALA A 20 -0.35 -18.94 -3.36
N ASN A 21 0.10 -20.15 -3.75
CA ASN A 21 -0.30 -21.41 -3.13
C ASN A 21 0.48 -21.75 -1.86
N LEU A 22 1.64 -21.12 -1.65
CA LEU A 22 2.31 -21.10 -0.36
C LEU A 22 1.53 -20.16 0.57
N GLN A 23 0.39 -20.62 1.09
CA GLN A 23 -0.13 -20.09 2.36
C GLN A 23 0.91 -20.40 3.43
N HIS A 24 1.90 -19.51 3.54
CA HIS A 24 2.99 -19.63 4.49
C HIS A 24 2.66 -18.76 5.70
N PRO A 25 1.98 -19.30 6.71
CA PRO A 25 1.78 -18.60 7.99
C PRO A 25 3.13 -18.19 8.61
N ASN A 26 4.25 -18.77 8.16
CA ASN A 26 5.59 -18.42 8.60
C ASN A 26 6.21 -17.17 7.95
N ILE A 27 5.86 -16.78 6.71
CA ILE A 27 6.41 -15.54 6.11
C ILE A 27 5.73 -14.31 6.75
N ALA A 28 4.41 -14.36 6.91
CA ALA A 28 3.68 -13.37 7.68
C ALA A 28 4.17 -13.32 9.15
N ARG A 29 4.50 -14.47 9.75
CA ARG A 29 5.04 -14.54 11.12
C ARG A 29 6.51 -14.07 11.23
N LEU A 30 7.31 -14.20 10.18
CA LEU A 30 8.68 -13.67 10.13
C LEU A 30 8.67 -12.14 9.99
N LEU A 31 7.75 -11.58 9.22
CA LEU A 31 7.50 -10.13 9.17
C LEU A 31 6.98 -9.60 10.52
N ALA A 32 6.13 -10.36 11.21
CA ALA A 32 5.61 -9.99 12.53
C ALA A 32 6.60 -10.16 13.70
N ARG A 33 7.79 -10.73 13.51
CA ARG A 33 8.72 -11.09 14.62
C ARG A 33 10.06 -10.36 14.64
N SER A 34 10.33 -9.47 13.68
CA SER A 34 11.52 -8.63 13.72
C SER A 34 11.13 -7.14 13.70
N PRO A 35 10.88 -6.51 14.87
CA PRO A 35 10.86 -5.05 15.01
C PRO A 35 12.15 -4.35 14.52
N ALA A 36 13.16 -5.12 14.14
CA ALA A 36 14.46 -4.71 13.61
C ALA A 36 14.44 -4.13 12.17
N ASN A 37 13.28 -3.93 11.55
CA ASN A 37 13.23 -3.19 10.29
C ASN A 37 12.18 -2.08 10.27
N SER A 38 12.09 -1.34 11.37
CA SER A 38 11.29 -0.12 11.49
C SER A 38 11.56 0.85 10.33
N LYS A 39 12.79 0.85 9.79
CA LYS A 39 13.15 1.59 8.57
C LYS A 39 12.40 1.10 7.33
N THR A 40 12.45 -0.19 6.98
CA THR A 40 11.68 -0.69 5.84
C THR A 40 10.16 -0.60 6.04
N GLN A 41 9.66 -0.75 7.26
CA GLN A 41 8.25 -0.50 7.55
C GLN A 41 7.89 0.97 7.29
N THR A 42 8.75 1.90 7.72
CA THR A 42 8.60 3.34 7.45
C THR A 42 8.64 3.62 5.95
N ASP A 43 9.62 3.08 5.22
CA ASP A 43 9.74 3.25 3.77
C ASP A 43 8.51 2.68 3.03
N LEU A 44 7.97 1.55 3.49
CA LEU A 44 6.74 0.96 2.96
C LEU A 44 5.53 1.86 3.20
N ALA A 45 5.40 2.41 4.41
CA ALA A 45 4.31 3.33 4.75
C ALA A 45 4.36 4.60 3.90
N PHE A 46 5.55 5.16 3.67
CA PHE A 46 5.74 6.29 2.75
C PHE A 46 5.41 5.92 1.30
N THR A 47 5.82 4.75 0.84
CA THR A 47 5.48 4.27 -0.52
C THR A 47 3.97 4.18 -0.72
N TYR A 48 3.24 3.62 0.25
CA TYR A 48 1.77 3.61 0.20
C TYR A 48 1.16 5.01 0.24
N TYR A 49 1.72 5.93 1.04
CA TYR A 49 1.28 7.31 1.06
C TYR A 49 1.44 7.98 -0.32
N ASP A 50 2.61 7.83 -0.95
CA ASP A 50 2.91 8.42 -2.26
C ASP A 50 2.01 7.87 -3.37
N LEU A 51 1.69 6.56 -3.33
CA LEU A 51 0.70 5.95 -4.22
C LEU A 51 -0.70 6.54 -4.02
N GLY A 52 -1.10 6.80 -2.78
CA GLY A 52 -2.36 7.48 -2.45
C GLY A 52 -2.39 8.91 -3.01
N VAL A 53 -1.28 9.66 -2.86
CA VAL A 53 -1.14 11.01 -3.42
C VAL A 53 -1.26 10.98 -4.94
N ALA A 54 -0.55 10.06 -5.62
CA ALA A 54 -0.61 9.92 -7.06
C ALA A 54 -2.03 9.63 -7.57
N GLN A 55 -2.71 8.66 -6.94
CA GLN A 55 -4.10 8.31 -7.28
C GLN A 55 -5.06 9.49 -7.03
N SER A 56 -4.91 10.21 -5.91
CA SER A 56 -5.76 11.38 -5.64
C SER A 56 -5.59 12.49 -6.68
N LYS A 57 -4.39 12.64 -7.26
CA LYS A 57 -4.12 13.61 -8.33
C LYS A 57 -4.76 13.18 -9.65
N LEU A 58 -4.70 11.89 -9.99
CA LEU A 58 -5.40 11.33 -11.15
C LEU A 58 -6.92 11.52 -11.00
N ALA A 59 -7.45 11.22 -9.82
CA ALA A 59 -8.86 11.42 -9.49
C ALA A 59 -9.31 12.88 -9.66
N GLN A 60 -8.48 13.84 -9.22
CA GLN A 60 -8.73 15.27 -9.41
C GLN A 60 -8.69 15.70 -10.88
N ALA A 61 -7.80 15.12 -11.68
CA ALA A 61 -7.67 15.43 -13.10
C ALA A 61 -8.82 14.84 -13.95
N GLY A 62 -9.38 13.70 -13.54
CA GLY A 62 -10.46 12.99 -14.25
C GLY A 62 -11.88 13.52 -14.00
N SER A 63 -12.05 14.74 -13.49
CA SER A 63 -13.27 15.31 -12.92
C SER A 63 -14.61 14.72 -13.44
N ALA A 64 -15.30 13.98 -12.57
CA ALA A 64 -16.65 13.41 -12.71
C ALA A 64 -16.85 12.19 -13.64
N SER A 65 -15.77 11.55 -14.13
CA SER A 65 -15.88 10.23 -14.77
C SER A 65 -15.98 9.08 -13.75
N SER A 66 -16.42 7.90 -14.18
CA SER A 66 -16.32 6.68 -13.35
C SER A 66 -14.88 6.39 -12.92
N ASP A 67 -13.92 6.73 -13.78
CA ASP A 67 -12.50 6.51 -13.55
C ASP A 67 -12.01 7.38 -12.38
N SER A 68 -12.49 8.62 -12.27
CA SER A 68 -12.22 9.50 -11.12
C SER A 68 -12.71 8.90 -9.80
N LEU A 69 -13.89 8.26 -9.78
CA LEU A 69 -14.39 7.57 -8.59
C LEU A 69 -13.56 6.34 -8.23
N GLU A 70 -13.10 5.58 -9.23
CA GLU A 70 -12.22 4.44 -9.00
C GLU A 70 -10.85 4.88 -8.46
N ASP A 71 -10.28 5.95 -9.00
CA ASP A 71 -9.03 6.53 -8.54
C ASP A 71 -9.15 7.04 -7.09
N TRP A 72 -10.28 7.66 -6.70
CA TRP A 72 -10.53 8.03 -5.30
C TRP A 72 -10.61 6.81 -4.36
N ARG A 73 -11.23 5.71 -4.80
CA ARG A 73 -11.25 4.45 -4.03
C ARG A 73 -9.87 3.84 -3.90
N GLN A 74 -9.06 3.87 -4.96
CA GLN A 74 -7.68 3.40 -4.92
C GLN A 74 -6.83 4.26 -3.98
N ALA A 75 -6.97 5.59 -4.04
CA ALA A 75 -6.28 6.51 -3.14
C ALA A 75 -6.61 6.19 -1.67
N ARG A 76 -7.90 6.03 -1.33
CA ARG A 76 -8.36 5.64 0.01
C ARG A 76 -7.70 4.32 0.47
N SER A 77 -7.66 3.31 -0.40
CA SER A 77 -7.05 2.00 -0.10
C SER A 77 -5.56 2.11 0.19
N TRP A 78 -4.83 2.93 -0.57
CA TRP A 78 -3.41 3.17 -0.35
C TRP A 78 -3.14 3.93 0.95
N TYR A 79 -3.92 4.97 1.24
CA TYR A 79 -3.81 5.67 2.52
C TYR A 79 -4.14 4.76 3.71
N GLN A 80 -5.14 3.89 3.61
CA GLN A 80 -5.44 2.92 4.66
C GLN A 80 -4.25 1.97 4.93
N LYS A 81 -3.64 1.41 3.88
CA LYS A 81 -2.45 0.55 4.04
C LYS A 81 -1.28 1.29 4.69
N SER A 82 -1.06 2.55 4.35
CA SER A 82 -0.06 3.39 5.02
C SER A 82 -0.40 3.55 6.50
N LEU A 83 -1.67 3.86 6.82
CA LEU A 83 -2.14 4.08 8.18
C LEU A 83 -1.95 2.85 9.06
N ASP A 84 -2.28 1.67 8.54
CA ASP A 84 -2.14 0.39 9.25
C ASP A 84 -0.66 0.16 9.66
N VAL A 85 0.30 0.44 8.77
CA VAL A 85 1.73 0.31 9.09
C VAL A 85 2.19 1.33 10.13
N TRP A 86 1.73 2.58 10.06
CA TRP A 86 2.07 3.58 11.08
C TRP A 86 1.47 3.27 12.46
N GLN A 87 0.27 2.69 12.49
CA GLN A 87 -0.37 2.24 13.74
C GLN A 87 0.37 1.03 14.33
N ASP A 88 0.83 0.11 13.48
CA ASP A 88 1.69 -1.01 13.88
C ASP A 88 2.98 -0.52 14.55
N LEU A 89 3.72 0.38 13.87
CA LEU A 89 4.92 1.04 14.41
C LEU A 89 4.66 1.77 15.73
N ARG A 90 3.50 2.45 15.86
CA ARG A 90 3.11 3.14 17.11
C ARG A 90 2.86 2.14 18.23
N SER A 91 2.12 1.07 17.95
CA SER A 91 1.77 0.05 18.94
C SER A 91 2.99 -0.72 19.44
N HIS A 92 3.99 -0.90 18.58
CA HIS A 92 5.28 -1.51 18.92
C HIS A 92 6.31 -0.55 19.52
N GLY A 93 5.99 0.74 19.67
CA GLY A 93 6.89 1.74 20.24
C GLY A 93 8.12 2.04 19.37
N THR A 94 8.09 1.66 18.09
CA THR A 94 9.17 1.87 17.11
C THR A 94 8.91 3.06 16.19
N LEU A 95 7.74 3.70 16.30
CA LEU A 95 7.42 4.94 15.60
C LEU A 95 8.37 6.06 16.04
N ARG A 96 9.04 6.68 15.08
CA ARG A 96 9.95 7.80 15.31
C ARG A 96 9.14 9.06 15.61
N SER A 97 9.66 9.91 16.50
CA SER A 97 8.99 11.18 16.86
C SER A 97 8.76 12.10 15.66
N VAL A 98 9.63 12.06 14.64
CA VAL A 98 9.49 12.87 13.41
C VAL A 98 8.28 12.46 12.57
N ASP A 99 7.82 11.22 12.73
CA ASP A 99 6.69 10.64 11.98
C ASP A 99 5.42 10.54 12.83
N ALA A 100 5.42 11.10 14.04
CA ALA A 100 4.35 10.94 15.03
C ALA A 100 2.97 11.40 14.52
N SER A 101 2.94 12.42 13.65
CA SER A 101 1.73 12.99 13.05
C SER A 101 1.20 12.23 11.84
N LYS A 102 1.96 11.26 11.28
CA LYS A 102 1.60 10.54 10.05
C LYS A 102 0.23 9.85 10.13
N PRO A 103 -0.13 9.16 11.22
CA PRO A 103 -1.47 8.59 11.35
C PRO A 103 -2.59 9.63 11.21
N ASP A 104 -2.44 10.81 11.82
CA ASP A 104 -3.49 11.84 11.82
C ASP A 104 -3.61 12.52 10.44
N GLU A 105 -2.49 12.66 9.73
CA GLU A 105 -2.44 13.10 8.33
C GLU A 105 -3.22 12.13 7.42
N LEU A 106 -2.95 10.83 7.55
CA LEU A 106 -3.61 9.79 6.75
C LEU A 106 -5.11 9.68 7.01
N VAL A 107 -5.55 9.86 8.26
CA VAL A 107 -6.98 9.90 8.59
C VAL A 107 -7.68 11.06 7.86
N LYS A 108 -7.02 12.23 7.75
CA LYS A 108 -7.57 13.38 7.01
C LYS A 108 -7.65 13.09 5.51
N GLU A 109 -6.62 12.48 4.93
CA GLU A 109 -6.62 12.12 3.51
C GLU A 109 -7.66 11.03 3.18
N ILE A 110 -7.87 10.06 4.07
CA ILE A 110 -8.93 9.05 3.93
C ILE A 110 -10.31 9.73 3.97
N ALA A 111 -10.55 10.62 4.94
CA ALA A 111 -11.81 11.36 5.03
C ALA A 111 -12.06 12.22 3.78
N ARG A 112 -11.00 12.80 3.20
CA ARG A 112 -11.06 13.52 1.93
C ARG A 112 -11.49 12.60 0.78
N CYS A 113 -10.91 11.40 0.68
CA CYS A 113 -11.31 10.43 -0.34
C CYS A 113 -12.77 10.00 -0.15
N ASP A 114 -13.19 9.71 1.08
CA ASP A 114 -14.55 9.28 1.40
C ASP A 114 -15.60 10.35 1.04
N ALA A 115 -15.25 11.64 1.08
CA ALA A 115 -16.12 12.73 0.64
C ALA A 115 -16.40 12.73 -0.87
N HIS A 116 -15.52 12.14 -1.68
CA HIS A 116 -15.68 12.05 -3.14
C HIS A 116 -16.32 10.74 -3.61
N VAL A 117 -16.25 9.68 -2.80
CA VAL A 117 -16.79 8.35 -3.15
C VAL A 117 -18.25 8.16 -2.68
N ARG A 118 -18.76 9.08 -1.84
CA ARG A 118 -20.13 9.07 -1.32
C ARG A 118 -21.21 9.32 -2.38
#